data_AF-A0A957YHK8-F1
#
_entry.id   AF-A0A957YHK8-F1
#
_cell.length_a   1.000
_cell.length_b   1.000
_cell.length_c   1.000
_cell.angle_alpha   90.00
_cell.angle_beta   90.00
_cell.angle_gamma   90.00
#
_symmetry.space_group_name_H-M   'P 1'
#
loop_
_entity.id
_entity.type
_entity.pdbx_description
1 polymer ?
#
loop_
_entity_poly.entity_id
_entity_poly.type
_entity_poly.pdbx_seq_one_letter_code
_entity_poly.pdbx_strand_id
1 'polypeptide(L)' 'MFGFNRNKIKEGLSRTRNSVFGQITTLFGGGDIDDELWEDLEALLIQADVGAETSMELIETVRARVQQEGIYRA' A
#
# COMPACT_ATOMS: atom_id res chain seq x y z
N MET A 1 -17.23 28.37 -10.27
CA MET A 1 -16.26 27.90 -9.26
C MET A 1 -16.60 26.43 -8.95
N PHE A 2 -16.01 25.47 -9.66
CA PHE A 2 -16.29 24.04 -9.43
C PHE A 2 -15.55 23.59 -8.17
N GLY A 3 -16.26 23.62 -7.03
CA GLY A 3 -15.72 23.12 -5.76
C GLY A 3 -15.66 21.60 -5.78
N PHE A 4 -14.45 21.05 -5.86
CA PHE A 4 -14.18 19.63 -5.64
C PHE A 4 -14.59 19.26 -4.19
N ASN A 5 -15.72 18.58 -4.03
CA ASN A 5 -16.17 18.13 -2.71
C ASN A 5 -15.35 16.92 -2.28
N ARG A 6 -14.25 17.17 -1.54
CA ARG A 6 -13.36 16.13 -1.01
C ARG A 6 -14.09 15.08 -0.17
N ASN A 7 -15.19 15.42 0.50
CA ASN A 7 -15.95 14.48 1.32
C ASN A 7 -16.66 13.44 0.44
N LYS A 8 -17.28 13.86 -0.68
CA LYS A 8 -17.91 12.95 -1.63
C LYS A 8 -16.92 11.96 -2.26
N ILE A 9 -15.69 12.41 -2.55
CA ILE A 9 -14.65 11.54 -3.11
C ILE A 9 -14.18 10.51 -2.08
N LYS A 10 -13.92 10.95 -0.84
CA LYS A 10 -13.55 10.05 0.26
C LYS A 10 -14.63 9.00 0.53
N GLU A 11 -15.89 9.40 0.48
CA GLU A 11 -17.03 8.51 0.70
C GLU A 11 -17.15 7.49 -0.44
N GLY A 12 -17.03 7.94 -1.70
CA GLY A 12 -17.04 7.07 -2.88
C GLY A 12 -15.89 6.05 -2.90
N LEU A 13 -14.71 6.42 -2.39
CA LEU A 13 -13.54 5.53 -2.32
C LEU A 13 -13.45 4.73 -1.02
N SER A 14 -14.40 4.90 -0.10
CA SER A 14 -14.34 4.30 1.24
C SER A 14 -14.24 2.77 1.19
N ARG A 15 -14.95 2.12 0.26
CA ARG A 15 -14.92 0.66 0.09
C ARG A 15 -13.56 0.16 -0.36
N THR A 16 -13.01 0.75 -1.43
CA THR A 16 -11.67 0.38 -1.95
C THR A 16 -10.61 0.61 -0.89
N ARG A 17 -10.66 1.77 -0.22
CA ARG A 17 -9.73 2.09 0.87
C ARG A 17 -9.79 1.03 1.96
N ASN A 18 -10.98 0.71 2.47
CA ASN A 18 -11.12 -0.24 3.57
C ASN A 18 -10.66 -1.65 3.17
N SER A 19 -10.91 -2.08 1.92
CA SER A 19 -10.48 -3.39 1.44
C SER A 19 -8.95 -3.48 1.31
N VAL A 20 -8.32 -2.49 0.66
CA VAL A 20 -6.86 -2.45 0.46
C VAL A 20 -6.15 -2.31 1.80
N PHE A 21 -6.59 -1.38 2.66
CA PHE A 21 -5.99 -1.23 3.99
C PHE A 21 -6.11 -2.49 4.85
N GLY A 22 -7.24 -3.21 4.76
CA GLY A 22 -7.42 -4.47 5.47
C GLY A 22 -6.39 -5.53 5.06
N GLN A 23 -6.18 -5.70 3.76
CA GLN A 23 -5.20 -6.66 3.24
C GLN A 23 -3.76 -6.28 3.63
N ILE A 24 -3.42 -4.99 3.55
CA ILE A 24 -2.13 -4.48 4.02
C ILE A 24 -1.94 -4.76 5.51
N THR A 25 -2.94 -4.47 6.36
CA THR A 25 -2.83 -4.76 7.80
C THR A 25 -2.68 -6.23 8.12
N THR A 26 -3.26 -7.12 7.30
CA THR A 26 -3.07 -8.57 7.44
C THR A 26 -1.65 -8.98 7.07
N LEU A 27 -1.12 -8.43 5.97
CA LEU A 27 0.23 -8.70 5.49
C LEU A 27 1.30 -8.32 6.52
N PHE A 28 1.13 -7.16 7.17
CA PHE A 28 2.04 -6.62 8.18
C PHE A 28 1.75 -7.11 9.62
N GLY A 29 0.93 -8.15 9.82
CA GLY A 29 0.38 -8.54 11.13
C GLY A 29 1.34 -9.12 12.20
N GLY A 30 2.66 -8.98 12.06
CA GLY A 30 3.64 -9.36 13.10
C GLY A 30 4.87 -10.14 12.64
N GLY A 31 5.16 -10.14 11.33
CA GLY A 31 6.35 -10.74 10.74
C GLY A 31 7.57 -9.82 10.72
N ASP A 32 8.72 -10.39 10.36
CA ASP A 32 9.88 -9.61 9.96
C ASP A 32 9.63 -8.99 8.59
N ILE A 33 10.29 -7.86 8.30
CA ILE A 33 10.21 -7.23 6.98
C ILE A 33 11.26 -7.89 6.08
N ASP A 34 10.85 -8.95 5.39
CA ASP A 34 11.67 -9.77 4.49
C ASP A 34 11.23 -9.66 3.03
N ASP A 35 11.94 -10.36 2.13
CA ASP A 35 11.68 -10.30 0.69
C ASP A 35 10.30 -10.86 0.32
N GLU A 36 9.79 -11.86 1.05
CA GLU A 36 8.45 -12.42 0.84
C GLU A 36 7.36 -11.38 1.09
N LEU A 37 7.48 -10.60 2.17
CA LEU A 37 6.57 -9.50 2.48
C LEU A 37 6.51 -8.46 1.35
N TRP A 38 7.66 -8.15 0.74
CA TRP A 38 7.73 -7.17 -0.34
C TRP A 38 7.10 -7.68 -1.63
N GLU A 39 7.31 -8.95 -1.97
CA GLU A 39 6.67 -9.60 -3.12
C GLU A 39 5.15 -9.66 -2.97
N ASP A 40 4.66 -10.00 -1.77
CA ASP A 40 3.23 -10.03 -1.46
C ASP A 40 2.59 -8.63 -1.54
N LEU A 41 3.30 -7.61 -1.07
CA LEU A 41 2.83 -6.23 -1.16
C LEU A 41 2.75 -5.75 -2.62
N GLU A 42 3.74 -6.10 -3.45
CA GLU A 42 3.71 -5.79 -4.89
C GLU A 42 2.53 -6.47 -5.59
N ALA A 43 2.32 -7.77 -5.33
CA ALA A 43 1.20 -8.52 -5.88
C ALA A 43 -0.16 -7.91 -5.49
N LEU A 44 -0.30 -7.47 -4.24
CA LEU A 44 -1.49 -6.79 -3.75
C LEU A 44 -1.75 -5.47 -4.50
N LEU A 45 -0.72 -4.66 -4.74
CA LEU A 45 -0.85 -3.40 -5.49
C LEU A 45 -1.25 -3.66 -6.95
N ILE A 46 -0.68 -4.68 -7.59
CA ILE A 46 -1.06 -5.09 -8.94
C ILE A 46 -2.54 -5.52 -8.99
N GLN A 47 -2.99 -6.32 -8.01
CA GLN A 47 -4.39 -6.74 -7.90
C GLN A 47 -5.34 -5.56 -7.66
N ALA A 48 -4.86 -4.49 -7.04
CA ALA A 48 -5.61 -3.26 -6.80
C ALA A 48 -5.64 -2.31 -8.03
N ASP A 49 -5.31 -2.80 -9.22
CA ASP A 49 -5.28 -2.06 -10.48
C ASP A 49 -4.27 -0.88 -10.52
N VAL A 50 -3.19 -0.95 -9.73
CA VAL A 50 -2.11 0.07 -9.74
C VAL A 50 -1.19 -0.08 -10.95
N GLY A 51 -1.03 -1.31 -11.46
CA GLY A 51 -0.13 -1.66 -12.56
C GLY A 51 1.27 -2.04 -12.09
N ALA A 52 1.97 -2.87 -12.87
CA ALA A 52 3.25 -3.46 -12.47
C ALA A 52 4.37 -2.43 -12.27
N GLU A 53 4.59 -1.54 -13.25
CA GLU A 53 5.65 -0.52 -13.20
C GLU A 53 5.47 0.41 -11.99
N THR A 54 4.28 0.97 -11.82
CA THR A 54 3.96 1.84 -10.67
C THR A 54 4.10 1.10 -9.33
N SER A 55 3.69 -0.18 -9.27
CA SER A 55 3.80 -0.97 -8.04
C SER A 55 5.25 -1.16 -7.65
N MET A 56 6.11 -1.54 -8.61
CA MET A 56 7.55 -1.70 -8.39
C MET A 56 8.19 -0.40 -7.86
N GLU A 57 7.92 0.75 -8.50
CA GLU A 57 8.44 2.04 -8.04
C GLU A 57 8.00 2.40 -6.61
N LEU A 58 6.75 2.12 -6.27
CA LEU A 58 6.21 2.35 -4.92
C LEU A 58 6.90 1.45 -3.89
N ILE A 59 7.09 0.17 -4.19
CA ILE A 59 7.76 -0.78 -3.31
C ILE A 59 9.21 -0.38 -3.07
N GLU A 60 9.97 -0.04 -4.12
CA GLU A 60 11.35 0.40 -3.98
C GLU A 60 11.47 1.65 -3.09
N THR A 61 10.57 2.62 -3.29
CA THR A 61 10.52 3.85 -2.48
C THR A 61 10.25 3.54 -1.01
N VAL A 62 9.30 2.66 -0.71
CA VAL A 62 8.95 2.29 0.66
C VAL A 62 10.08 1.46 1.30
N ARG A 63 10.65 0.50 0.58
CA ARG A 63 11.77 -0.34 1.04
C ARG A 63 12.99 0.50 1.40
N ALA A 64 13.35 1.46 0.55
CA ALA A 64 14.45 2.38 0.82
C ALA A 64 14.21 3.22 2.09
N ARG A 65 12.97 3.69 2.28
CA ARG A 65 12.59 4.45 3.47
C ARG A 65 12.63 3.60 4.75
N VAL A 66 12.13 2.36 4.69
CA VAL A 66 12.15 1.41 5.81
C VAL A 66 13.59 1.11 6.24
N GLN A 67 14.50 0.91 5.29
CA GLN A 67 15.94 0.76 5.57
C GLN A 67 16.54 2.01 6.21
N GLN A 68 16.21 3.20 5.70
CA GLN A 68 16.70 4.47 6.25
C GLN A 68 16.22 4.70 7.69
N GLU A 69 14.97 4.34 7.98
CA GLU A 69 14.37 4.50 9.31
C GLU A 69 14.73 3.34 10.27
N GLY A 70 15.40 2.30 9.79
CA GLY A 70 15.81 1.15 10.60
C GLY A 70 14.64 0.31 11.10
N ILE A 71 13.57 0.22 10.31
CA ILE A 71 12.37 -0.55 10.63
C ILE A 71 12.57 -1.95 10.04
N TYR A 72 12.62 -2.98 10.89
CA TYR A 72 12.87 -4.37 10.46
C TYR A 72 11.72 -5.32 10.79
N ARG A 73 10.69 -4.82 11.50
CA ARG A 73 9.53 -5.58 11.93
C ARG A 73 8.28 -4.72 11.78
N ALA A 74 7.19 -5.39 11.43
CA ALA A 74 5.88 -4.80 11.19
C ALA A 74 5.02 -4.72 12.46
#